data_AF-B0BYR2-F1
#
_entry.id   AF-B0BYR2-F1
#
_cell.length_a   1.000
_cell.length_b   1.000
_cell.length_c   1.000
_cell.angle_alpha   90.00
_cell.angle_beta   90.00
_cell.angle_gamma   90.00
#
_symmetry.space_group_name_H-M   'P 1'
#
loop_
_entity.id
_entity.type
_entity.pdbx_description
1 polymer ?
#
loop_
_entity_poly.entity_id
_entity_poly.type
_entity_poly.pdbx_seq_one_letter_code
_entity_poly.pdbx_strand_id
1 'polypeptide(L)'
;MHPKLEAGQVAYTQHQYAEAFQLLSLLAYQGYVTAQCLLGSMFQLGLGIERDSAAAKQWYQQAGLQGCALSFHNLATIYEVDDQNPAMAQYYRQQAKDMGCELME
;
A
#
# COMPACT_ATOMS: atom_id res chain seq x y z
N MET A 1 -5.03 10.11 16.09
CA MET A 1 -5.41 9.50 14.80
C MET A 1 -6.30 10.47 14.04
N HIS A 2 -6.15 10.57 12.71
CA HIS A 2 -6.97 11.47 11.90
C HIS A 2 -8.36 10.82 11.66
N PRO A 3 -9.48 11.46 12.03
CA PRO A 3 -10.81 10.81 12.03
C PRO A 3 -11.25 10.31 10.65
N LYS A 4 -10.84 10.99 9.57
CA LYS A 4 -11.14 10.53 8.21
C LYS A 4 -10.33 9.30 7.80
N LEU A 5 -9.14 9.10 8.39
CA LEU A 5 -8.32 7.92 8.11
C LEU A 5 -8.96 6.67 8.70
N GLU A 6 -9.47 6.79 9.93
CA GLU A 6 -10.23 5.73 10.58
C GLU A 6 -11.52 5.42 9.82
N ALA A 7 -12.28 6.44 9.40
CA ALA A 7 -13.47 6.23 8.56
C ALA A 7 -13.13 5.50 7.24
N GLY A 8 -12.05 5.89 6.56
CA GLY A 8 -11.60 5.21 5.34
C GLY A 8 -11.19 3.76 5.56
N GLN A 9 -10.53 3.45 6.69
CA GLN A 9 -10.20 2.08 7.09
C GLN A 9 -11.44 1.24 7.41
N VAL A 10 -12.37 1.81 8.16
CA VAL A 10 -13.64 1.15 8.50
C VAL A 10 -14.41 0.84 7.22
N ALA A 11 -14.57 1.80 6.32
CA ALA A 11 -15.21 1.60 5.02
C ALA A 11 -14.51 0.49 4.21
N TYR A 12 -13.17 0.46 4.20
CA TYR A 12 -12.40 -0.59 3.54
C TYR A 12 -12.72 -1.99 4.12
N THR A 13 -12.73 -2.12 5.45
CA THR A 13 -13.05 -3.40 6.13
C THR A 13 -14.52 -3.81 6.02
N GLN A 14 -15.42 -2.85 5.84
CA GLN A 14 -16.86 -3.08 5.62
C GLN A 14 -17.20 -3.31 4.14
N HIS A 15 -16.20 -3.46 3.26
CA HIS A 15 -16.38 -3.61 1.81
C HIS A 15 -17.09 -2.44 1.13
N GLN A 16 -17.14 -1.26 1.77
CA GLN A 16 -17.65 -0.01 1.21
C GLN A 16 -16.56 0.66 0.38
N TYR A 17 -16.11 -0.04 -0.66
CA TYR A 17 -14.89 0.35 -1.38
C TYR A 17 -14.99 1.69 -2.11
N ALA A 18 -16.17 2.09 -2.58
CA ALA A 18 -16.33 3.40 -3.23
C ALA A 18 -16.07 4.56 -2.25
N GLU A 19 -16.59 4.46 -1.03
CA GLU A 19 -16.37 5.45 0.02
C GLU A 19 -14.92 5.39 0.54
N ALA A 20 -14.42 4.19 0.78
CA ALA A 20 -13.02 3.97 1.18
C ALA A 20 -12.06 4.60 0.17
N PHE A 21 -12.30 4.41 -1.13
CA PHE A 21 -11.45 4.96 -2.18
C PHE A 21 -11.40 6.50 -2.13
N GLN A 22 -12.55 7.16 -1.96
CA GLN A 22 -12.61 8.62 -1.89
C GLN A 22 -11.87 9.17 -0.67
N LEU A 23 -12.08 8.56 0.51
CA LEU A 23 -11.42 9.00 1.74
C LEU A 23 -9.92 8.72 1.72
N LEU A 24 -9.53 7.51 1.31
CA LEU A 24 -8.13 7.07 1.28
C LEU A 24 -7.34 7.77 0.19
N SER A 25 -7.91 8.05 -0.98
CA SER A 25 -7.24 8.82 -2.03
C SER A 25 -6.87 10.21 -1.56
N LEU A 26 -7.82 10.95 -0.96
CA LEU A 26 -7.56 12.28 -0.41
C LEU A 26 -6.42 12.25 0.61
N LEU A 27 -6.42 11.27 1.51
CA LEU A 27 -5.40 11.14 2.56
C LEU A 27 -4.05 10.66 2.00
N ALA A 28 -4.05 9.79 0.99
CA ALA A 28 -2.84 9.34 0.34
C ALA A 28 -2.12 10.51 -0.35
N TYR A 29 -2.87 11.41 -1.00
CA TYR A 29 -2.35 12.66 -1.57
C TYR A 29 -1.83 13.63 -0.50
N GLN A 30 -2.38 13.59 0.72
CA GLN A 30 -1.88 14.36 1.87
C GLN A 30 -0.65 13.72 2.54
N GLY A 31 -0.15 12.59 2.02
CA GLY A 31 1.05 11.93 2.53
C GLY A 31 0.79 10.93 3.66
N TYR A 32 -0.46 10.62 4.02
CA TYR A 32 -0.73 9.64 5.07
C TYR A 32 -0.30 8.23 4.63
N VAL A 33 0.77 7.73 5.23
CA VAL A 33 1.40 6.43 4.93
C VAL A 33 0.40 5.28 4.91
N THR A 34 -0.47 5.19 5.92
CA THR A 34 -1.50 4.14 5.99
C THR A 34 -2.50 4.25 4.85
N ALA A 35 -2.88 5.47 4.45
CA ALA A 35 -3.79 5.67 3.33
C ALA A 35 -3.14 5.30 1.99
N GLN A 36 -1.86 5.63 1.80
CA GLN A 36 -1.08 5.19 0.64
C GLN A 36 -0.97 3.66 0.57
N CYS A 37 -0.68 3.00 1.70
CA CYS A 37 -0.63 1.53 1.79
C CYS A 37 -2.01 0.91 1.44
N LEU A 38 -3.12 1.42 1.97
CA LEU A 38 -4.46 0.90 1.65
C LEU A 38 -4.90 1.20 0.22
N LEU A 39 -4.63 2.39 -0.29
CA LEU A 39 -4.95 2.76 -1.67
C LEU A 39 -4.18 1.87 -2.66
N GLY A 40 -2.91 1.59 -2.39
CA GLY A 40 -2.14 0.60 -3.15
C GLY A 40 -2.80 -0.78 -3.16
N SER A 41 -3.33 -1.23 -2.02
CA SER A 41 -4.07 -2.50 -1.94
C SER A 41 -5.36 -2.50 -2.74
N MET A 42 -6.08 -1.36 -2.76
CA MET A 42 -7.30 -1.23 -3.57
C MET A 42 -6.99 -1.34 -5.06
N PHE A 43 -5.92 -0.71 -5.54
CA PHE A 43 -5.46 -0.83 -6.93
C PHE A 43 -4.97 -2.25 -7.26
N GLN A 44 -4.23 -2.89 -6.35
CA GLN A 44 -3.71 -4.24 -6.56
C GLN A 44 -4.82 -5.30 -6.64
N LEU A 45 -5.86 -5.16 -5.81
CA LEU A 45 -6.94 -6.13 -5.70
C LEU A 45 -8.17 -5.77 -6.54
N GLY A 46 -8.24 -4.56 -7.10
CA GLY A 46 -9.40 -4.07 -7.84
C GLY A 46 -10.63 -3.84 -6.93
N LEU A 47 -10.43 -3.29 -5.74
CA LEU A 47 -11.49 -3.11 -4.75
C LEU A 47 -12.20 -1.78 -4.93
N GLY A 48 -13.39 -1.80 -5.55
CA GLY A 48 -14.18 -0.59 -5.84
C GLY A 48 -13.59 0.31 -6.94
N ILE A 49 -12.54 -0.16 -7.59
CA ILE A 49 -11.80 0.48 -8.68
C ILE A 49 -11.23 -0.64 -9.57
N GLU A 50 -10.98 -0.35 -10.84
CA GLU A 50 -10.30 -1.25 -11.75
C GLU A 50 -8.90 -1.61 -11.24
N ARG A 51 -8.52 -2.89 -11.37
CA ARG A 51 -7.22 -3.36 -10.93
C ARG A 51 -6.11 -2.72 -11.76
N ASP A 52 -5.16 -2.07 -11.10
CA ASP A 52 -3.98 -1.47 -11.73
C ASP A 52 -2.73 -1.72 -10.86
N SER A 53 -1.97 -2.74 -11.24
CA SER A 53 -0.75 -3.12 -10.55
C SER A 53 0.36 -2.05 -10.68
N ALA A 54 0.34 -1.22 -11.72
CA ALA A 54 1.30 -0.13 -11.89
C ALA A 54 1.00 1.03 -10.91
N ALA A 55 -0.27 1.43 -10.80
CA ALA A 55 -0.71 2.41 -9.82
C ALA A 55 -0.45 1.92 -8.38
N ALA A 56 -0.74 0.64 -8.11
CA ALA A 56 -0.46 0.03 -6.81
C ALA A 56 1.03 0.13 -6.42
N LYS A 57 1.93 -0.19 -7.37
CA LYS A 57 3.38 -0.06 -7.16
C LYS A 57 3.78 1.37 -6.77
N GLN A 58 3.24 2.38 -7.45
CA GLN A 58 3.57 3.77 -7.14
C GLN A 58 3.16 4.17 -5.72
N TRP A 59 1.94 3.81 -5.30
CA TRP A 59 1.45 4.11 -3.95
C TRP A 59 2.24 3.39 -2.87
N TYR A 60 2.58 2.12 -3.08
CA TYR A 60 3.41 1.39 -2.13
C TYR A 60 4.84 1.91 -2.05
N GLN A 61 5.42 2.34 -3.17
CA GLN A 61 6.74 2.98 -3.17
C GLN A 61 6.72 4.26 -2.34
N GLN A 62 5.71 5.12 -2.52
CA GLN A 62 5.54 6.33 -1.71
C GLN A 62 5.44 6.03 -0.22
N ALA A 63 4.67 5.01 0.16
CA ALA A 63 4.55 4.62 1.55
C ALA A 63 5.83 4.00 2.11
N GLY A 64 6.60 3.29 1.27
CA GLY A 64 7.88 2.68 1.63
C GLY A 64 8.94 3.74 1.91
N LEU A 65 8.98 4.81 1.10
CA LEU A 65 9.85 5.98 1.34
C LEU A 65 9.56 6.67 2.68
N GLN A 66 8.39 6.45 3.27
CA GLN A 66 7.99 6.99 4.57
C GLN A 66 8.09 5.98 5.72
N GLY A 67 8.69 4.81 5.49
CA GLY A 67 8.87 3.80 6.54
C GLY A 67 7.78 2.72 6.63
N CYS A 68 6.84 2.59 5.68
CA CYS A 68 5.84 1.50 5.66
C CYS A 68 6.53 0.17 5.25
N ALA A 69 7.07 -0.61 6.19
CA ALA A 69 7.64 -1.94 5.85
C ALA A 69 6.62 -2.86 5.15
N LEU A 70 5.33 -2.72 5.49
CA LEU A 70 4.22 -3.43 4.84
C LEU A 70 4.11 -3.11 3.33
N SER A 71 4.44 -1.89 2.90
CA SER A 71 4.35 -1.53 1.49
C SER A 71 5.40 -2.25 0.65
N PHE A 72 6.61 -2.45 1.18
CA PHE A 72 7.65 -3.22 0.52
C PHE A 72 7.27 -4.70 0.41
N HIS A 73 6.58 -5.27 1.41
CA HIS A 73 6.04 -6.61 1.29
C HIS A 73 5.02 -6.71 0.14
N ASN A 74 4.08 -5.76 0.06
CA ASN A 74 3.08 -5.75 -1.00
C ASN A 74 3.67 -5.48 -2.39
N LEU A 75 4.70 -4.63 -2.49
CA LEU A 75 5.49 -4.44 -3.72
C LEU A 75 6.11 -5.74 -4.18
N ALA A 76 6.75 -6.47 -3.26
CA ALA A 76 7.35 -7.75 -3.60
C ALA A 76 6.32 -8.75 -4.14
N THR A 77 5.12 -8.78 -3.56
CA THR A 77 4.02 -9.61 -4.06
C THR A 77 3.61 -9.22 -5.48
N ILE A 78 3.50 -7.93 -5.79
CA ILE A 78 3.18 -7.48 -7.17
C ILE A 78 4.28 -7.92 -8.14
N TYR A 79 5.55 -7.73 -7.79
CA TYR A 79 6.65 -8.13 -8.68
C TYR A 79 6.69 -9.65 -8.89
N GLU A 80 6.31 -10.44 -7.89
CA GLU A 80 6.29 -11.90 -7.98
C GLU A 80 5.10 -12.41 -8.81
N VAL A 81 3.91 -11.86 -8.61
CA VAL A 81 2.65 -12.36 -9.18
C VAL A 81 2.32 -11.70 -10.52
N ASP A 82 2.36 -10.37 -10.60
CA ASP A 82 1.96 -9.61 -11.78
C ASP A 82 3.11 -9.48 -12.79
N ASP A 83 4.32 -9.12 -12.34
CA ASP A 83 5.46 -8.86 -13.22
C ASP A 83 6.35 -10.10 -13.45
N GLN A 84 6.14 -11.20 -12.71
CA GLN A 84 6.97 -12.42 -12.73
C GLN A 84 8.48 -12.14 -12.61
N ASN A 85 8.83 -11.15 -11.79
CA ASN A 85 10.18 -10.68 -11.55
C ASN A 85 10.64 -11.04 -10.12
N PRO A 86 11.18 -12.26 -9.91
CA PRO A 86 11.62 -12.71 -8.60
C PRO A 86 12.81 -11.90 -8.06
N ALA A 87 13.64 -11.31 -8.93
CA ALA A 87 14.77 -10.49 -8.49
C ALA A 87 14.30 -9.20 -7.81
N MET A 88 13.35 -8.49 -8.43
CA MET A 88 12.75 -7.31 -7.82
C MET A 88 11.91 -7.66 -6.58
N ALA A 89 11.21 -8.81 -6.60
CA ALA A 89 10.48 -9.27 -5.42
C ALA A 89 11.41 -9.53 -4.23
N GLN A 90 12.56 -10.18 -4.45
CA GLN A 90 13.57 -10.41 -3.41
C GLN A 90 14.16 -9.09 -2.91
N TYR A 91 14.44 -8.14 -3.80
CA TYR A 91 14.92 -6.81 -3.44
C TYR A 91 13.98 -6.10 -2.46
N TYR A 92 12.69 -6.01 -2.78
CA TYR A 92 11.72 -5.36 -1.88
C TYR A 92 11.45 -6.18 -0.61
N ARG A 93 11.51 -7.53 -0.65
CA ARG A 93 11.46 -8.35 0.58
C ARG A 93 12.62 -8.06 1.50
N GLN A 94 13.82 -7.85 0.96
CA GLN A 94 14.99 -7.52 1.77
C GLN A 94 14.83 -6.13 2.38
N GLN A 95 14.42 -5.13 1.60
CA GLN A 95 14.13 -3.79 2.13
C GLN A 95 13.07 -3.80 3.25
N ALA A 96 12.00 -4.60 3.09
CA ALA A 96 10.98 -4.76 4.13
C ALA A 96 11.56 -5.29 5.45
N LYS A 97 12.53 -6.22 5.37
CA LYS A 97 13.22 -6.78 6.55
C LYS A 97 14.18 -5.78 7.17
N ASP A 98 14.98 -5.10 6.35
CA ASP A 98 15.99 -4.16 6.83
C ASP A 98 15.32 -2.99 7.56
N MET A 99 14.24 -2.45 6.99
CA MET A 99 13.47 -1.37 7.61
C MET A 99 12.65 -1.84 8.84
N GLY A 100 12.38 -3.14 8.95
CA GLY A 100 11.84 -3.76 10.16
C GLY A 100 12.90 -4.02 11.24
N CYS A 101 14.16 -4.24 10.85
CA CYS A 101 15.30 -4.41 11.75
C CYS A 101 15.83 -3.08 12.29
N GLU A 102 15.77 -1.99 11.50
CA GLU A 102 16.26 -0.65 11.89
C GLU A 102 15.51 -0.01 13.08
N LEU A 103 14.41 -0.61 13.57
CA LEU A 103 13.69 -0.16 14.77
C LEU A 103 14.16 -0.84 16.08
N MET A 104 15.21 -1.67 16.04
CA MET A 104 15.71 -2.43 17.20
C MET A 104 17.15 -2.10 17.65
N GLU A 105 17.74 -0.98 17.24
CA GLU A 105 19.03 -0.48 17.77
C GLU A 105 18.89 0.93 18.34
#